data_AF-A0A2E8HBL7-F1
#
_entry.id   AF-A0A2E8HBL7-F1
#
_cell.length_a   1.000
_cell.length_b   1.000
_cell.length_c   1.000
_cell.angle_alpha   90.00
_cell.angle_beta   90.00
_cell.angle_gamma   90.00
#
_symmetry.space_group_name_H-M   'P 1'
#
loop_
_entity.id
_entity.type
_entity.pdbx_description
1 polymer ?
#
loop_
_entity_poly.entity_id
_entity_poly.type
_entity_poly.pdbx_seq_one_letter_code
_entity_poly.pdbx_strand_id
1 'polypeptide(L)'
;ADWYLGHRLLNTPYDRQALHLAHEAETITATAVDGLRTRDPDAIAALTAGLLLSGMAMDIAGTSAPSSGAEHLVSHLLDMRHHACGGPHDLHGCQVGVATLAVARLYERLLNSDLSTIQPPPLAPWEAMSESLKPHFGRLWSAVEPVARQVHGDDDSRRTRRIALGDNWPQILPELRGILGASPASPDSLLRAGAPVCFAEISIDADGARSALLHARFVRTRYTILDLLAELGVLEAWVDDLLADGEM
;
A
#
# COMPACT_ATOMS: atom_id res chain seq x y z
N ALA A 1 0.44 -6.10 6.32
CA ALA A 1 -0.86 -6.68 5.89
C ALA A 1 -0.85 -7.14 4.43
N ASP A 2 -0.37 -6.32 3.48
CA ASP A 2 -0.36 -6.68 2.05
C ASP A 2 0.41 -7.96 1.72
N TRP A 3 1.57 -8.18 2.35
CA TRP A 3 2.34 -9.41 2.13
C TRP A 3 1.54 -10.68 2.50
N TYR A 4 0.74 -10.61 3.56
CA TYR A 4 -0.16 -11.68 3.95
C TYR A 4 -1.29 -11.89 2.93
N LEU A 5 -1.89 -10.81 2.42
CA LEU A 5 -2.90 -10.91 1.35
C LEU A 5 -2.32 -11.59 0.10
N GLY A 6 -1.16 -11.14 -0.37
CA GLY A 6 -0.45 -11.76 -1.49
C GLY A 6 -0.17 -13.25 -1.24
N HIS A 7 0.31 -13.59 -0.04
CA HIS A 7 0.55 -14.98 0.33
C HIS A 7 -0.74 -15.82 0.28
N ARG A 8 -1.82 -15.37 0.91
CA ARG A 8 -3.07 -16.12 0.99
C ARG A 8 -3.77 -16.30 -0.34
N LEU A 9 -3.70 -15.29 -1.22
CA LEU A 9 -4.48 -15.24 -2.45
C LEU A 9 -3.70 -15.67 -3.71
N LEU A 10 -2.39 -15.54 -3.69
CA LEU A 10 -1.50 -15.87 -4.81
C LEU A 10 -0.46 -16.92 -4.47
N ASN A 11 -0.47 -17.45 -3.24
CA ASN A 11 0.50 -18.43 -2.74
C ASN A 11 1.96 -17.93 -2.89
N THR A 12 2.18 -16.61 -2.77
CA THR A 12 3.54 -16.05 -2.79
C THR A 12 4.32 -16.45 -1.55
N PRO A 13 5.66 -16.52 -1.60
CA PRO A 13 6.48 -16.80 -0.41
C PRO A 13 6.16 -15.85 0.75
N TYR A 14 6.09 -16.41 1.96
CA TYR A 14 5.79 -15.70 3.20
C TYR A 14 6.63 -16.27 4.33
N ASP A 15 7.72 -15.58 4.65
CA ASP A 15 8.72 -16.06 5.57
C ASP A 15 8.49 -15.50 6.98
N ARG A 16 8.36 -16.41 7.96
CA ARG A 16 8.07 -16.04 9.35
C ARG A 16 9.25 -15.36 10.05
N GLN A 17 10.48 -15.70 9.69
CA GLN A 17 11.68 -15.09 10.27
C GLN A 17 11.85 -13.65 9.75
N ALA A 18 11.68 -13.44 8.45
CA ALA A 18 11.66 -12.09 7.87
C ALA A 18 10.53 -11.24 8.47
N LEU A 19 9.34 -11.82 8.65
CA LEU A 19 8.23 -11.13 9.31
C LEU A 19 8.56 -10.75 10.76
N HIS A 20 9.23 -11.63 11.50
CA HIS A 20 9.64 -11.34 12.87
C HIS A 20 10.60 -10.14 12.91
N LEU A 21 11.62 -10.13 12.05
CA LEU A 21 12.57 -9.01 11.95
C LEU A 21 11.90 -7.70 11.52
N ALA A 22 10.90 -7.75 10.63
CA ALA A 22 10.14 -6.57 10.25
C ALA A 22 9.38 -5.98 11.46
N HIS A 23 8.79 -6.82 12.32
CA HIS A 23 8.15 -6.35 13.57
C HIS A 23 9.17 -5.82 14.59
N GLU A 24 10.36 -6.43 14.69
CA GLU A 24 11.42 -5.90 15.54
C GLU A 24 11.90 -4.51 15.06
N ALA A 25 12.02 -4.33 13.74
CA ALA A 25 12.34 -3.05 13.13
C ALA A 25 11.30 -1.97 13.49
N GLU A 26 10.01 -2.30 13.40
CA GLU A 26 8.92 -1.42 13.81
C GLU A 26 8.98 -1.09 15.31
N THR A 27 9.17 -2.11 16.15
CA THR A 27 9.25 -1.96 17.61
C THR A 27 10.37 -1.01 18.02
N ILE A 28 11.56 -1.17 17.42
CA ILE A 28 12.71 -0.31 17.71
C ILE A 28 12.45 1.11 17.21
N THR A 29 11.90 1.26 16.00
CA THR A 29 11.60 2.58 15.42
C THR A 29 10.55 3.33 16.24
N ALA A 30 9.58 2.62 16.82
CA ALA A 30 8.57 3.22 17.69
C ALA A 30 9.16 3.87 18.96
N THR A 31 10.31 3.38 19.44
CA THR A 31 11.00 4.00 20.59
C THR A 31 11.73 5.30 20.23
N ALA A 32 12.01 5.53 18.94
CA ALA A 32 12.73 6.70 18.45
C ALA A 32 11.86 7.96 18.31
N VAL A 33 10.55 7.78 18.09
CA VAL A 33 9.62 8.81 17.56
C VAL A 33 9.78 10.18 18.23
N ASP A 34 9.80 10.24 19.57
CA ASP A 34 9.82 11.51 20.31
C ASP A 34 11.12 12.30 20.14
N GLY A 35 12.24 11.62 19.87
CA GLY A 35 13.55 12.26 19.70
C GLY A 35 13.88 12.63 18.25
N LEU A 36 13.10 12.17 17.27
CA LEU A 36 13.39 12.40 15.84
C LEU A 36 13.36 13.89 15.49
N ARG A 37 12.37 14.64 16.00
CA ARG A 37 12.22 16.07 15.68
C ARG A 37 13.40 16.91 16.16
N THR A 38 13.98 16.54 17.30
CA THR A 38 15.14 17.22 17.90
C THR A 38 16.47 16.63 17.43
N ARG A 39 16.45 15.60 16.57
CA ARG A 39 17.63 14.84 16.13
C ARG A 39 18.44 14.31 17.31
N ASP A 40 17.73 13.81 18.31
CA ASP A 40 18.36 13.17 19.46
C ASP A 40 19.24 11.99 18.99
N PRO A 41 20.52 11.90 19.39
CA PRO A 41 21.42 10.87 18.91
C PRO A 41 20.91 9.44 19.14
N ASP A 42 20.26 9.18 20.27
CA ASP A 42 19.74 7.85 20.60
C ASP A 42 18.53 7.51 19.74
N ALA A 43 17.64 8.47 19.50
CA ALA A 43 16.53 8.32 18.55
C ALA A 43 17.02 8.06 17.11
N ILE A 44 18.04 8.79 16.64
CA ILE A 44 18.62 8.56 15.31
C ILE A 44 19.29 7.19 15.22
N ALA A 45 19.97 6.74 16.29
CA ALA A 45 20.55 5.42 16.36
C ALA A 45 19.47 4.32 16.31
N ALA A 46 18.38 4.47 17.05
CA ALA A 46 17.25 3.55 17.04
C ALA A 46 16.57 3.48 15.66
N LEU A 47 16.28 4.62 15.03
CA LEU A 47 15.75 4.66 13.66
C LEU A 47 16.70 3.96 12.68
N THR A 48 18.01 4.22 12.78
CA THR A 48 19.01 3.58 11.92
C THR A 48 19.03 2.06 12.11
N ALA A 49 18.96 1.59 13.36
CA ALA A 49 18.87 0.16 13.67
C ALA A 49 17.59 -0.47 13.08
N GLY A 50 16.44 0.20 13.19
CA GLY A 50 15.19 -0.23 12.57
C GLY A 50 15.31 -0.35 11.04
N LEU A 51 15.92 0.64 10.37
CA LEU A 51 16.16 0.61 8.93
C LEU A 51 17.06 -0.56 8.51
N LEU A 52 18.12 -0.85 9.29
CA LEU A 52 19.01 -1.98 9.03
C LEU A 52 18.28 -3.32 9.19
N LEU A 53 17.47 -3.48 10.25
CA LEU A 53 16.66 -4.69 10.47
C LEU A 53 15.62 -4.89 9.37
N SER A 54 14.98 -3.81 8.92
CA SER A 54 14.07 -3.83 7.77
C SER A 54 14.79 -4.29 6.49
N GLY A 55 16.03 -3.83 6.26
CA GLY A 55 16.88 -4.32 5.18
C GLY A 55 17.19 -5.82 5.28
N MET A 56 17.54 -6.31 6.47
CA MET A 56 17.80 -7.73 6.72
C MET A 56 16.54 -8.59 6.55
N ALA A 57 15.37 -8.08 6.95
CA ALA A 57 14.09 -8.76 6.73
C ALA A 57 13.82 -8.96 5.24
N MET A 58 14.07 -7.94 4.40
CA MET A 58 13.94 -8.06 2.95
C MET A 58 14.93 -9.04 2.34
N ASP A 59 16.17 -9.07 2.83
CA ASP A 59 17.20 -10.01 2.37
C ASP A 59 16.81 -11.47 2.64
N ILE A 60 16.36 -11.77 3.87
CA ILE A 60 15.88 -13.11 4.25
C ILE A 60 14.65 -13.50 3.44
N ALA A 61 13.71 -12.58 3.22
CA ALA A 61 12.52 -12.84 2.44
C ALA A 61 12.81 -13.04 0.93
N GLY A 62 13.95 -12.56 0.43
CA GLY A 62 14.23 -12.49 -1.01
C GLY A 62 13.31 -11.54 -1.77
N THR A 63 12.64 -10.62 -1.07
CA THR A 63 11.66 -9.67 -1.62
C THR A 63 11.50 -8.48 -0.69
N SER A 64 11.09 -7.33 -1.22
CA SER A 64 10.78 -6.16 -0.38
C SER A 64 9.43 -6.22 0.34
N ALA A 65 8.65 -7.28 0.15
CA ALA A 65 7.30 -7.41 0.69
C ALA A 65 7.17 -7.25 2.23
N PRO A 66 8.17 -7.61 3.08
CA PRO A 66 8.10 -7.32 4.51
C PRO A 66 8.04 -5.83 4.84
N SER A 67 8.61 -4.98 3.98
CA SER A 67 8.84 -3.55 4.26
C SER A 67 8.20 -2.63 3.22
N SER A 68 7.43 -3.19 2.28
CA SER A 68 6.86 -2.45 1.17
C SER A 68 5.53 -3.08 0.74
N GLY A 69 4.46 -2.30 0.79
CA GLY A 69 3.09 -2.64 0.39
C GLY A 69 2.50 -1.56 -0.51
N ALA A 70 1.18 -1.39 -0.47
CA ALA A 70 0.44 -0.39 -1.23
C ALA A 70 0.97 1.03 -1.02
N GLU A 71 1.38 1.37 0.21
CA GLU A 71 1.89 2.69 0.57
C GLU A 71 3.17 3.05 -0.21
N HIS A 72 4.04 2.08 -0.44
CA HIS A 72 5.23 2.26 -1.27
C HIS A 72 4.89 2.35 -2.76
N LEU A 73 3.89 1.60 -3.22
CA LEU A 73 3.44 1.66 -4.61
C LEU A 73 2.86 3.05 -4.94
N VAL A 74 2.16 3.68 -3.99
CA VAL A 74 1.68 5.06 -4.09
C VAL A 74 2.85 6.02 -4.24
N SER A 75 3.84 5.97 -3.34
CA SER A 75 5.06 6.78 -3.44
C SER A 75 5.79 6.56 -4.77
N HIS A 76 5.98 5.32 -5.22
CA HIS A 76 6.61 5.04 -6.51
C HIS A 76 5.87 5.65 -7.70
N LEU A 77 4.54 5.63 -7.70
CA LEU A 77 3.78 6.27 -8.77
C LEU A 77 3.95 7.81 -8.75
N LEU A 78 4.02 8.42 -7.57
CA LEU A 78 4.33 9.85 -7.45
C LEU A 78 5.73 10.16 -8.00
N ASP A 79 6.74 9.38 -7.63
CA ASP A 79 8.13 9.52 -8.12
C ASP A 79 8.22 9.36 -9.65
N MET A 80 7.57 8.32 -10.19
CA MET A 80 7.51 8.06 -11.62
C MET A 80 6.87 9.23 -12.39
N ARG A 81 5.78 9.79 -11.85
CA ARG A 81 5.09 10.95 -12.45
C ARG A 81 5.95 12.19 -12.41
N HIS A 82 6.55 12.49 -11.25
CA HIS A 82 7.48 13.62 -11.13
C HIS A 82 8.61 13.50 -12.16
N HIS A 83 9.22 12.33 -12.29
CA HIS A 83 10.33 12.13 -13.22
C HIS A 83 9.91 12.23 -14.69
N ALA A 84 8.74 11.68 -15.06
CA ALA A 84 8.29 11.63 -16.45
C ALA A 84 7.59 12.92 -16.95
N CYS A 85 6.94 13.64 -16.04
CA CYS A 85 6.05 14.76 -16.36
C CYS A 85 6.39 16.06 -15.62
N GLY A 86 7.33 16.04 -14.67
CA GLY A 86 7.53 17.14 -13.72
C GLY A 86 6.44 17.19 -12.65
N GLY A 87 6.36 18.30 -11.94
CA GLY A 87 5.38 18.51 -10.86
C GLY A 87 5.98 18.37 -9.46
N PRO A 88 5.14 18.38 -8.42
CA PRO A 88 5.57 18.29 -7.03
C PRO A 88 6.28 16.96 -6.72
N HIS A 89 7.21 17.01 -5.77
CA HIS A 89 7.96 15.87 -5.26
C HIS A 89 8.43 16.17 -3.85
N ASP A 90 8.43 15.15 -3.00
CA ASP A 90 8.89 15.21 -1.62
C ASP A 90 9.81 14.03 -1.33
N LEU A 91 10.39 13.96 -0.15
CA LEU A 91 11.19 12.84 0.31
C LEU A 91 10.35 11.55 0.29
N HIS A 92 10.95 10.46 -0.19
CA HIS A 92 10.32 9.15 -0.28
C HIS A 92 9.64 8.72 1.03
N GLY A 93 10.32 8.89 2.17
CA GLY A 93 9.75 8.56 3.48
C GLY A 93 8.52 9.39 3.87
N CYS A 94 8.44 10.65 3.41
CA CYS A 94 7.27 11.52 3.63
C CYS A 94 6.08 11.04 2.79
N GLN A 95 6.31 10.74 1.50
CA GLN A 95 5.28 10.17 0.62
C GLN A 95 4.76 8.82 1.15
N VAL A 96 5.67 7.93 1.56
CA VAL A 96 5.32 6.63 2.14
C VAL A 96 4.55 6.80 3.45
N GLY A 97 4.95 7.72 4.33
CA GLY A 97 4.26 8.00 5.58
C GLY A 97 2.80 8.43 5.38
N VAL A 98 2.57 9.42 4.51
CA VAL A 98 1.22 9.87 4.16
C VAL A 98 0.40 8.76 3.50
N ALA A 99 0.99 8.03 2.55
CA ALA A 99 0.32 6.92 1.89
C ALA A 99 -0.02 5.78 2.86
N THR A 100 0.78 5.57 3.92
CA THR A 100 0.52 4.56 4.96
C THR A 100 -0.78 4.88 5.70
N LEU A 101 -1.04 6.15 6.05
CA LEU A 101 -2.29 6.56 6.68
C LEU A 101 -3.50 6.30 5.77
N ALA A 102 -3.38 6.65 4.49
CA ALA A 102 -4.43 6.40 3.49
C ALA A 102 -4.76 4.90 3.34
N VAL A 103 -3.72 4.09 3.17
CA VAL A 103 -3.83 2.63 3.04
C VAL A 103 -4.38 2.01 4.32
N ALA A 104 -3.96 2.49 5.49
CA ALA A 104 -4.47 2.04 6.77
C ALA A 104 -5.96 2.34 6.94
N ARG A 105 -6.45 3.53 6.55
CA ARG A 105 -7.89 3.85 6.55
C ARG A 105 -8.69 2.94 5.62
N LEU A 106 -8.16 2.62 4.44
CA LEU A 106 -8.78 1.65 3.53
C LEU A 106 -8.88 0.26 4.17
N TYR A 107 -7.86 -0.15 4.92
CA TYR A 107 -7.90 -1.38 5.71
C TYR A 107 -8.92 -1.30 6.86
N GLU A 108 -8.98 -0.22 7.63
CA GLU A 108 -9.99 -0.05 8.68
C GLU A 108 -11.41 -0.16 8.13
N ARG A 109 -11.66 0.48 6.99
CA ARG A 109 -12.95 0.38 6.30
C ARG A 109 -13.24 -1.04 5.86
N LEU A 110 -12.26 -1.76 5.30
CA LEU A 110 -12.41 -3.17 4.95
C LEU A 110 -12.74 -4.04 6.18
N LEU A 111 -12.02 -3.86 7.28
CA LEU A 111 -12.18 -4.65 8.51
C LEU A 111 -13.53 -4.45 9.20
N ASN A 112 -14.17 -3.30 8.95
CA ASN A 112 -15.48 -2.91 9.47
C ASN A 112 -16.63 -3.12 8.46
N SER A 113 -16.32 -3.55 7.23
CA SER A 113 -17.32 -3.80 6.19
C SER A 113 -17.85 -5.23 6.23
N ASP A 114 -19.13 -5.42 5.90
CA ASP A 114 -19.70 -6.73 5.63
C ASP A 114 -19.52 -7.06 4.14
N LEU A 115 -18.49 -7.87 3.82
CA LEU A 115 -18.22 -8.27 2.44
C LEU A 115 -19.36 -9.05 1.79
N SER A 116 -20.27 -9.67 2.56
CA SER A 116 -21.42 -10.39 1.99
C SER A 116 -22.42 -9.44 1.30
N THR A 117 -22.39 -8.15 1.66
CA THR A 117 -23.21 -7.11 1.05
C THR A 117 -22.61 -6.52 -0.22
N ILE A 118 -21.30 -6.74 -0.45
CA ILE A 118 -20.60 -6.22 -1.63
C ILE A 118 -20.87 -7.16 -2.80
N GLN A 119 -21.27 -6.59 -3.94
CA GLN A 119 -21.47 -7.31 -5.19
C GLN A 119 -20.35 -6.94 -6.17
N PRO A 120 -19.29 -7.77 -6.30
CA PRO A 120 -18.17 -7.44 -7.16
C PRO A 120 -18.60 -7.34 -8.63
N PRO A 121 -18.15 -6.32 -9.37
CA PRO A 121 -18.46 -6.20 -10.79
C PRO A 121 -17.78 -7.32 -11.58
N PRO A 122 -18.29 -7.67 -12.79
CA PRO A 122 -17.59 -8.58 -13.69
C PRO A 122 -16.14 -8.13 -13.91
N LEU A 123 -15.20 -9.09 -13.93
CA LEU A 123 -13.81 -8.79 -14.27
C LEU A 123 -13.74 -8.40 -15.74
N ALA A 124 -13.39 -7.14 -16.01
CA ALA A 124 -13.06 -6.71 -17.36
C ALA A 124 -11.83 -7.49 -17.87
N PRO A 125 -11.83 -7.99 -19.12
CA PRO A 125 -10.66 -8.62 -19.72
C PRO A 125 -9.45 -7.69 -19.70
N TRP A 126 -8.25 -8.27 -19.67
CA TRP A 126 -7.00 -7.50 -19.68
C TRP A 126 -6.96 -6.46 -20.79
N GLU A 127 -7.39 -6.79 -22.01
CA GLU A 127 -7.35 -5.88 -23.16
C GLU A 127 -8.17 -4.61 -22.89
N ALA A 128 -9.40 -4.76 -22.39
CA ALA A 128 -10.29 -3.65 -22.07
C ALA A 128 -9.75 -2.81 -20.91
N MET A 129 -9.20 -3.46 -19.88
CA MET A 129 -8.57 -2.77 -18.76
C MET A 129 -7.32 -2.00 -19.23
N SER A 130 -6.48 -2.59 -20.07
CA SER A 130 -5.25 -1.96 -20.57
C SER A 130 -5.54 -0.69 -21.38
N GLU A 131 -6.58 -0.70 -22.21
CA GLU A 131 -6.99 0.47 -22.98
C GLU A 131 -7.50 1.60 -22.07
N SER A 132 -8.18 1.28 -20.97
CA SER A 132 -8.60 2.28 -19.98
C SER A 132 -7.43 2.89 -19.18
N LEU A 133 -6.37 2.12 -18.95
CA LEU A 133 -5.20 2.54 -18.17
C LEU A 133 -4.20 3.36 -18.98
N LYS A 134 -4.08 3.08 -20.28
CA LYS A 134 -3.18 3.78 -21.20
C LYS A 134 -3.23 5.30 -21.11
N PRO A 135 -4.40 5.98 -21.16
CA PRO A 135 -4.45 7.44 -21.01
C PRO A 135 -4.01 7.93 -19.63
N HIS A 136 -4.22 7.14 -18.57
CA HIS A 136 -3.86 7.52 -17.19
C HIS A 136 -2.35 7.50 -16.96
N PHE A 137 -1.64 6.54 -17.58
CA PHE A 137 -0.19 6.45 -17.46
C PHE A 137 0.55 7.27 -18.52
N GLY A 138 -0.06 7.53 -19.68
CA GLY A 138 0.53 8.38 -20.72
C GLY A 138 1.95 7.94 -21.08
N ARG A 139 2.94 8.80 -20.80
CA ARG A 139 4.37 8.52 -21.05
C ARG A 139 4.92 7.33 -20.26
N LEU A 140 4.32 7.01 -19.11
CA LEU A 140 4.72 5.88 -18.28
C LEU A 140 4.17 4.54 -18.80
N TRP A 141 3.21 4.56 -19.72
CA TRP A 141 2.47 3.35 -20.10
C TRP A 141 3.37 2.22 -20.61
N SER A 142 4.36 2.54 -21.45
CA SER A 142 5.28 1.52 -22.00
C SER A 142 6.14 0.83 -20.94
N ALA A 143 6.36 1.48 -19.79
CA ALA A 143 7.08 0.88 -18.66
C ALA A 143 6.14 0.15 -17.69
N VAL A 144 4.91 0.66 -17.52
CA VAL A 144 3.92 0.11 -16.58
C VAL A 144 3.20 -1.12 -17.15
N GLU A 145 2.83 -1.12 -18.43
CA GLU A 145 2.03 -2.20 -19.03
C GLU A 145 2.64 -3.60 -18.83
N PRO A 146 3.94 -3.84 -19.08
CA PRO A 146 4.51 -5.17 -18.94
C PRO A 146 4.54 -5.66 -17.48
N VAL A 147 4.59 -4.73 -16.52
CA VAL A 147 4.58 -5.01 -15.08
C VAL A 147 3.15 -5.31 -14.63
N ALA A 148 2.20 -4.44 -14.98
CA ALA A 148 0.78 -4.61 -14.67
C ALA A 148 0.22 -5.91 -15.25
N ARG A 149 0.64 -6.28 -16.47
CA ARG A 149 0.21 -7.51 -17.14
C ARG A 149 0.61 -8.78 -16.38
N GLN A 150 1.72 -8.77 -15.64
CA GLN A 150 2.13 -9.95 -14.87
C GLN A 150 1.18 -10.29 -13.71
N VAL A 151 0.47 -9.29 -13.18
CA VAL A 151 -0.49 -9.48 -12.08
C VAL A 151 -1.94 -9.58 -12.59
N HIS A 152 -2.26 -8.85 -13.66
CA HIS A 152 -3.64 -8.69 -14.12
C HIS A 152 -3.92 -9.19 -15.54
N GLY A 153 -2.91 -9.69 -16.25
CA GLY A 153 -3.02 -10.12 -17.64
C GLY A 153 -3.67 -11.48 -17.84
N ASP A 154 -3.78 -12.29 -16.79
CA ASP A 154 -4.42 -13.60 -16.82
C ASP A 154 -5.79 -13.55 -16.12
N ASP A 155 -6.85 -13.54 -16.92
CA ASP A 155 -8.23 -13.45 -16.44
C ASP A 155 -8.66 -14.70 -15.65
N ASP A 156 -8.15 -15.89 -15.97
CA ASP A 156 -8.49 -17.11 -15.24
C ASP A 156 -7.83 -17.13 -13.85
N SER A 157 -6.58 -16.68 -13.76
CA SER A 157 -5.92 -16.45 -12.47
C SER A 157 -6.66 -15.42 -11.62
N ARG A 158 -7.17 -14.34 -12.22
CA ARG A 158 -7.99 -13.32 -11.51
C ARG A 158 -9.31 -13.89 -11.01
N ARG A 159 -10.02 -14.67 -11.84
CA ARG A 159 -11.26 -15.36 -11.44
C ARG A 159 -11.01 -16.33 -10.29
N THR A 160 -9.98 -17.15 -10.40
CA THR A 160 -9.57 -18.12 -9.37
C THR A 160 -9.25 -17.43 -8.06
N ARG A 161 -8.49 -16.34 -8.10
CA ARG A 161 -8.16 -15.53 -6.92
C ARG A 161 -9.42 -14.95 -6.26
N ARG A 162 -10.37 -14.43 -7.03
CA ARG A 162 -11.61 -13.88 -6.49
C ARG A 162 -12.46 -14.95 -5.78
N ILE A 163 -12.51 -16.16 -6.33
CA ILE A 163 -13.15 -17.31 -5.67
C ILE A 163 -12.42 -17.64 -4.36
N ALA A 164 -11.08 -17.75 -4.42
CA ALA A 164 -10.26 -18.01 -3.24
C ALA A 164 -10.44 -16.95 -2.14
N LEU A 165 -10.60 -15.67 -2.50
CA LEU A 165 -10.91 -14.60 -1.56
C LEU A 165 -12.22 -14.87 -0.82
N GLY A 166 -13.29 -15.22 -1.53
CA GLY A 166 -14.58 -15.56 -0.93
C GLY A 166 -14.49 -16.76 0.01
N ASP A 167 -13.86 -17.84 -0.44
CA ASP A 167 -13.73 -19.08 0.32
C ASP A 167 -12.84 -18.94 1.58
N ASN A 168 -11.83 -18.07 1.52
CA ASN A 168 -10.87 -17.86 2.59
C ASN A 168 -11.15 -16.63 3.45
N TRP A 169 -12.19 -15.85 3.16
CA TRP A 169 -12.48 -14.62 3.90
C TRP A 169 -12.61 -14.82 5.41
N PRO A 170 -13.29 -15.88 5.92
CA PRO A 170 -13.39 -16.14 7.35
C PRO A 170 -12.04 -16.36 8.05
N GLN A 171 -10.99 -16.79 7.33
CA GLN A 171 -9.63 -16.94 7.86
C GLN A 171 -8.77 -15.69 7.64
N ILE A 172 -8.96 -14.98 6.51
CA ILE A 172 -8.20 -13.77 6.19
C ILE A 172 -8.52 -12.65 7.17
N LEU A 173 -9.80 -12.45 7.49
CA LEU A 173 -10.23 -11.29 8.27
C LEU A 173 -9.66 -11.27 9.71
N PRO A 174 -9.71 -12.36 10.51
CA PRO A 174 -9.10 -12.37 11.84
C PRO A 174 -7.58 -12.14 11.83
N GLU A 175 -6.87 -12.72 10.85
CA GLU A 175 -5.42 -12.54 10.71
C GLU A 175 -5.06 -11.10 10.35
N LEU A 176 -5.81 -10.47 9.43
CA LEU A 176 -5.63 -9.05 9.13
C LEU A 176 -5.86 -8.17 10.36
N ARG A 177 -6.88 -8.45 11.18
CA ARG A 177 -7.11 -7.75 12.46
C ARG A 177 -5.95 -7.93 13.42
N GLY A 178 -5.39 -9.13 13.50
CA GLY A 178 -4.22 -9.41 14.33
C GLY A 178 -2.97 -8.65 13.88
N ILE A 179 -2.74 -8.55 12.56
CA ILE A 179 -1.59 -7.85 11.98
C ILE A 179 -1.72 -6.32 12.12
N LEU A 180 -2.91 -5.77 11.86
CA LEU A 180 -3.12 -4.31 11.81
C LEU A 180 -3.42 -3.70 13.19
N GLY A 181 -3.88 -4.51 14.15
CA GLY A 181 -4.28 -4.02 15.46
C GLY A 181 -5.56 -3.18 15.42
N ALA A 182 -5.77 -2.38 16.47
CA ALA A 182 -7.03 -1.66 16.71
C ALA A 182 -7.11 -0.28 16.05
N SER A 183 -5.99 0.36 15.72
CA SER A 183 -5.94 1.73 15.17
C SER A 183 -4.80 1.88 14.17
N PRO A 184 -4.82 1.10 13.06
CA PRO A 184 -3.75 1.14 12.07
C PRO A 184 -3.59 2.50 11.39
N ALA A 185 -4.62 3.37 11.38
CA ALA A 185 -4.56 4.67 10.72
C ALA A 185 -4.23 5.86 11.64
N SER A 186 -3.61 5.62 12.81
CA SER A 186 -3.23 6.69 13.73
C SER A 186 -2.08 7.57 13.18
N PRO A 187 -2.25 8.91 13.10
CA PRO A 187 -1.18 9.81 12.65
C PRO A 187 -0.17 10.17 13.77
N ASP A 188 -0.39 9.73 15.01
CA ASP A 188 0.36 10.19 16.20
C ASP A 188 1.88 10.08 16.04
N SER A 189 2.38 8.94 15.55
CA SER A 189 3.81 8.72 15.37
C SER A 189 4.43 9.69 14.35
N LEU A 190 3.72 9.98 13.26
CA LEU A 190 4.18 10.94 12.25
C LEU A 190 4.15 12.37 12.81
N LEU A 191 3.08 12.76 13.51
CA LEU A 191 2.96 14.07 14.15
C LEU A 191 4.07 14.32 15.17
N ARG A 192 4.35 13.35 16.04
CA ARG A 192 5.41 13.43 17.06
C ARG A 192 6.80 13.47 16.44
N ALA A 193 7.01 12.74 15.34
CA ALA A 193 8.25 12.79 14.57
C ALA A 193 8.41 14.11 13.78
N GLY A 194 7.35 14.91 13.63
CA GLY A 194 7.34 16.12 12.80
C GLY A 194 7.30 15.83 11.30
N ALA A 195 6.74 14.69 10.91
CA ALA A 195 6.54 14.26 9.53
C ALA A 195 5.14 14.68 9.01
N PRO A 196 4.97 14.82 7.69
CA PRO A 196 3.67 15.15 7.11
C PRO A 196 2.66 14.01 7.30
N VAL A 197 1.39 14.38 7.40
CA VAL A 197 0.26 13.45 7.65
C VAL A 197 -0.82 13.51 6.58
N CYS A 198 -0.70 14.41 5.60
CA CYS A 198 -1.66 14.57 4.53
C CYS A 198 -0.95 14.85 3.19
N PHE A 199 -1.60 14.55 2.06
CA PHE A 199 -1.03 14.70 0.73
C PHE A 199 -0.74 16.17 0.39
N ALA A 200 -1.58 17.09 0.91
CA ALA A 200 -1.39 18.51 0.71
C ALA A 200 -0.08 19.04 1.33
N GLU A 201 0.36 18.48 2.47
CA GLU A 201 1.62 18.85 3.13
C GLU A 201 2.87 18.46 2.31
N ILE A 202 2.74 17.44 1.45
CA ILE A 202 3.79 17.02 0.49
C ILE A 202 3.53 17.57 -0.93
N SER A 203 2.74 18.64 -1.03
CA SER A 203 2.40 19.34 -2.28
C SER A 203 1.66 18.48 -3.32
N ILE A 204 0.97 17.42 -2.91
CA ILE A 204 0.11 16.62 -3.78
C ILE A 204 -1.34 17.07 -3.58
N ASP A 205 -2.00 17.48 -4.66
CA ASP A 205 -3.42 17.86 -4.62
C ASP A 205 -4.35 16.64 -4.58
N ALA A 206 -5.65 16.90 -4.36
CA ALA A 206 -6.65 15.83 -4.24
C ALA A 206 -6.73 14.95 -5.50
N ASP A 207 -6.61 15.53 -6.70
CA ASP A 207 -6.62 14.78 -7.96
C ASP A 207 -5.37 13.89 -8.09
N GLY A 208 -4.20 14.41 -7.72
CA GLY A 208 -2.95 13.68 -7.67
C GLY A 208 -3.00 12.52 -6.66
N ALA A 209 -3.51 12.78 -5.46
CA ALA A 209 -3.68 11.77 -4.40
C ALA A 209 -4.66 10.67 -4.82
N ARG A 210 -5.85 11.06 -5.31
CA ARG A 210 -6.86 10.14 -5.87
C ARG A 210 -6.23 9.26 -6.93
N SER A 211 -5.60 9.88 -7.91
CA SER A 211 -5.00 9.17 -9.02
C SER A 211 -3.87 8.24 -8.58
N ALA A 212 -3.07 8.63 -7.58
CA ALA A 212 -2.04 7.76 -7.04
C ALA A 212 -2.65 6.53 -6.34
N LEU A 213 -3.67 6.71 -5.49
CA LEU A 213 -4.34 5.63 -4.77
C LEU A 213 -5.07 4.64 -5.70
N LEU A 214 -5.64 5.10 -6.81
CA LEU A 214 -6.33 4.23 -7.77
C LEU A 214 -5.38 3.41 -8.66
N HIS A 215 -4.21 3.97 -8.99
CA HIS A 215 -3.36 3.43 -10.06
C HIS A 215 -2.00 2.90 -9.58
N ALA A 216 -1.61 3.14 -8.33
CA ALA A 216 -0.37 2.63 -7.75
C ALA A 216 -0.24 1.10 -7.88
N ARG A 217 -1.34 0.36 -7.81
CA ARG A 217 -1.37 -1.11 -7.91
C ARG A 217 -0.78 -1.69 -9.21
N PHE A 218 -0.61 -0.87 -10.25
CA PHE A 218 -0.09 -1.30 -11.54
C PHE A 218 1.43 -1.13 -11.70
N VAL A 219 2.12 -0.42 -10.80
CA VAL A 219 3.53 -0.06 -11.00
C VAL A 219 4.53 -1.12 -10.52
N ARG A 220 4.06 -2.18 -9.86
CA ARG A 220 4.88 -3.30 -9.37
C ARG A 220 4.13 -4.63 -9.48
N THR A 221 4.89 -5.72 -9.55
CA THR A 221 4.35 -7.09 -9.54
C THR A 221 3.95 -7.55 -8.13
N ARG A 222 3.03 -6.82 -7.49
CA ARG A 222 2.61 -7.09 -6.11
C ARG A 222 1.11 -6.88 -5.97
N TYR A 223 0.44 -7.89 -5.42
CA TYR A 223 -0.97 -7.78 -5.04
C TYR A 223 -1.10 -7.15 -3.66
N THR A 224 -1.95 -6.14 -3.56
CA THR A 224 -2.15 -5.35 -2.33
C THR A 224 -3.64 -5.15 -2.04
N ILE A 225 -3.95 -4.44 -0.97
CA ILE A 225 -5.31 -3.99 -0.66
C ILE A 225 -5.93 -3.18 -1.79
N LEU A 226 -5.15 -2.40 -2.55
CA LEU A 226 -5.66 -1.63 -3.69
C LEU A 226 -6.21 -2.56 -4.77
N ASP A 227 -5.56 -3.71 -5.00
CA ASP A 227 -6.07 -4.72 -5.94
C ASP A 227 -7.32 -5.41 -5.43
N LEU A 228 -7.33 -5.78 -4.15
CA LEU A 228 -8.49 -6.40 -3.51
C LEU A 228 -9.71 -5.49 -3.61
N LEU A 229 -9.59 -4.22 -3.22
CA LEU A 229 -10.70 -3.26 -3.27
C LEU A 229 -11.14 -2.97 -4.71
N ALA A 230 -10.22 -2.95 -5.68
CA ALA A 230 -10.56 -2.80 -7.10
C ALA A 230 -11.32 -4.02 -7.61
N GLU A 231 -10.91 -5.23 -7.22
CA GLU A 231 -11.59 -6.47 -7.57
C GLU A 231 -12.95 -6.61 -6.90
N LEU A 232 -13.15 -6.04 -5.72
CA LEU A 232 -14.45 -5.91 -5.07
C LEU A 232 -15.33 -4.80 -5.66
N GLY A 233 -14.76 -3.91 -6.49
CA GLY A 233 -15.47 -2.79 -7.11
C GLY A 233 -15.76 -1.61 -6.17
N VAL A 234 -15.04 -1.51 -5.05
CA VAL A 234 -15.27 -0.48 -4.02
C VAL A 234 -14.13 0.53 -3.91
N LEU A 235 -12.97 0.27 -4.53
CA LEU A 235 -11.78 1.12 -4.40
C LEU A 235 -12.06 2.59 -4.74
N GLU A 236 -12.71 2.85 -5.88
CA GLU A 236 -12.94 4.22 -6.35
C GLU A 236 -13.80 5.02 -5.37
N ALA A 237 -14.97 4.49 -5.01
CA ALA A 237 -15.86 5.12 -4.04
C ALA A 237 -15.18 5.32 -2.68
N TRP A 238 -14.39 4.35 -2.23
CA TRP A 238 -13.74 4.45 -0.92
C TRP A 238 -12.60 5.45 -0.89
N VAL A 239 -11.85 5.60 -1.99
CA VAL A 239 -10.84 6.64 -2.15
C VAL A 239 -11.50 8.02 -2.23
N ASP A 240 -12.63 8.14 -2.92
CA ASP A 240 -13.38 9.41 -3.03
C ASP A 240 -13.90 9.88 -1.68
N ASP A 241 -14.51 8.99 -0.90
CA ASP A 241 -14.96 9.31 0.47
C ASP A 241 -13.79 9.72 1.37
N LEU A 242 -12.68 8.98 1.31
CA LEU A 242 -11.47 9.23 2.10
C LEU A 242 -10.86 10.62 1.85
N LEU A 243 -10.91 11.10 0.60
CA LEU A 243 -10.43 12.44 0.24
C LEU A 243 -11.46 13.53 0.52
N ALA A 244 -12.76 13.22 0.52
CA ALA A 244 -13.83 14.17 0.81
C ALA A 244 -13.91 14.52 2.31
N ASP A 245 -13.58 13.59 3.19
CA ASP A 245 -13.61 13.78 4.65
C ASP A 245 -12.54 14.77 5.15
N GLY A 246 -11.63 15.25 4.28
CA GLY A 246 -10.61 16.24 4.61
C GLY A 246 -9.54 15.72 5.59
N GLU A 247 -9.51 14.40 5.80
CA GLU A 247 -8.58 13.72 6.70
C GLU A 247 -7.24 13.37 6.01
N MET A 248 -7.03 13.79 4.76
CA MET A 248 -5.82 13.52 3.96
C MET A 248 -5.48 14.61 2.95
#